data_AF-A0A968L561-F1
#
_entry.id   AF-A0A968L561-F1
#
_cell.length_a   1.000
_cell.length_b   1.000
_cell.length_c   1.000
_cell.angle_alpha   90.00
_cell.angle_beta   90.00
_cell.angle_gamma   90.00
#
_symmetry.space_group_name_H-M   'P 1'
#
loop_
_entity.id
_entity.type
_entity.pdbx_description
1 polymer ?
#
loop_
_entity_poly.entity_id
_entity_poly.type
_entity_poly.pdbx_seq_one_letter_code
_entity_poly.pdbx_strand_id
1 'polypeptide(L)'
;MNLKPKKRFYKYLLSALGIILICVLGYIVYLYSQGGQKNYTPPKTEEKTNGEQVVSDLMDISHAIESYYAINLSYPSSLKNLVPEFISNMPIEPLTNRDYSYKVFSDTAYEVSVQNPQNYNLKELRVRNGKIIKY
;
A
#
# COMPACT_ATOMS: atom_id res chain seq x y z
N MET A 1 -29.29 43.04 56.37
CA MET A 1 -28.10 42.18 56.16
C MET A 1 -27.91 42.00 54.66
N ASN A 2 -27.03 42.79 54.03
CA ASN A 2 -26.97 42.94 52.56
C ASN A 2 -25.76 42.16 51.99
N LEU A 3 -26.01 40.93 51.52
CA LEU A 3 -24.99 40.03 50.95
C LEU A 3 -24.65 40.45 49.51
N LYS A 4 -23.87 41.53 49.34
CA LYS A 4 -23.44 42.03 48.01
C LYS A 4 -21.94 41.97 47.62
N PRO A 5 -21.00 41.30 48.32
CA PRO A 5 -19.61 41.21 47.83
C PRO A 5 -19.32 39.95 46.96
N LYS A 6 -20.05 38.84 47.14
CA LYS A 6 -19.72 37.53 46.50
C LYS A 6 -19.75 37.53 44.97
N LYS A 7 -20.59 38.35 44.34
CA LYS A 7 -20.74 38.38 42.86
C LYS A 7 -19.52 38.95 42.13
N ARG A 8 -18.78 39.90 42.73
CA ARG A 8 -17.56 40.45 42.12
C ARG A 8 -16.41 39.46 42.20
N PHE A 9 -16.26 38.78 43.33
CA PHE A 9 -15.28 37.71 43.51
C PHE A 9 -15.49 36.56 42.52
N TYR A 10 -16.73 36.12 42.31
CA TYR A 10 -17.04 35.05 41.36
C TYR A 10 -16.72 35.42 39.91
N LYS A 11 -16.85 36.70 39.52
CA LYS A 11 -16.46 37.18 38.18
C LYS A 11 -14.95 37.09 37.97
N TYR A 12 -14.15 37.47 38.97
CA TYR A 12 -12.69 37.36 38.90
C TYR A 12 -12.22 35.89 38.91
N LEU A 13 -12.90 35.04 39.67
CA LEU A 13 -12.65 33.60 39.69
C LEU A 13 -12.94 32.96 38.32
N LEU A 14 -14.08 33.32 37.69
CA LEU A 14 -14.43 32.83 36.36
C LEU A 14 -13.44 33.30 35.29
N SER A 15 -12.99 34.56 35.35
CA SER A 15 -11.99 35.06 34.41
C SER A 15 -10.64 34.36 34.59
N ALA A 16 -10.23 34.08 35.83
CA ALA A 16 -8.98 33.36 36.10
C ALA A 16 -9.04 31.92 35.55
N LEU A 17 -10.16 31.21 35.75
CA LEU A 17 -10.38 29.88 35.17
C LEU A 17 -10.38 29.89 33.64
N GLY A 18 -10.97 30.92 33.02
CA GLY A 18 -10.95 31.10 31.56
C GLY A 18 -9.52 31.27 31.02
N ILE A 19 -8.68 32.06 31.69
CA ILE A 19 -7.28 32.26 31.31
C ILE A 19 -6.49 30.95 31.41
N ILE A 20 -6.69 30.18 32.50
CA ILE A 20 -6.03 28.88 32.70
C ILE A 20 -6.42 27.92 31.57
N LEU A 21 -7.70 27.87 31.19
CA LEU A 21 -8.18 27.01 30.11
C LEU A 21 -7.50 27.36 28.77
N ILE A 22 -7.36 28.66 28.47
CA ILE A 22 -6.68 29.12 27.24
C ILE A 22 -5.21 28.72 27.24
N CYS A 23 -4.51 28.85 28.38
CA CYS A 23 -3.11 28.42 28.51
C CYS A 23 -2.95 26.91 28.29
N VAL A 24 -3.86 26.10 28.84
CA VAL A 24 -3.84 24.63 28.66
C VAL A 24 -4.07 24.26 27.20
N LEU A 25 -5.06 24.87 26.54
CA LEU A 25 -5.33 24.65 25.12
C LEU A 25 -4.14 25.06 24.25
N GLY A 26 -3.52 26.21 24.52
CA GLY A 26 -2.32 26.67 23.82
C GLY A 26 -1.15 25.71 23.99
N TYR A 27 -0.95 25.14 25.18
CA TYR A 27 0.09 24.16 25.44
C TYR A 27 -0.14 22.84 24.71
N ILE A 28 -1.40 22.36 24.65
CA ILE A 28 -1.75 21.16 23.87
C ILE A 28 -1.44 21.38 22.39
N VAL A 29 -1.84 22.52 21.80
CA VAL A 29 -1.54 22.86 20.40
C VAL A 29 -0.02 22.93 20.16
N TYR A 30 0.72 23.52 21.08
CA TYR A 30 2.19 23.56 21.02
C TYR A 30 2.80 22.15 21.00
N LEU A 31 2.35 21.23 21.86
CA LEU A 31 2.80 19.84 21.86
C LEU A 31 2.46 19.11 20.55
N TYR A 32 1.25 19.29 20.03
CA TYR A 32 0.84 18.71 18.74
C TYR A 32 1.69 19.24 17.57
N SER A 33 2.07 20.52 17.59
CA SER A 33 2.90 21.13 16.54
C SER A 33 4.33 20.58 16.48
N GLN A 34 4.85 20.05 17.59
CA GLN A 34 6.20 19.48 17.62
C GLN A 34 6.27 18.03 17.11
N GLY A 35 5.16 17.28 17.14
CA GLY A 35 5.16 15.84 16.93
C GLY A 35 5.10 15.34 15.48
N GLY A 36 4.84 16.22 14.50
CA GLY A 36 4.34 15.75 13.19
C GLY A 36 5.37 15.42 12.10
N GLN A 37 6.54 16.07 12.08
CA GLN A 37 7.45 15.97 10.91
C GLN A 37 8.95 15.85 11.25
N LYS A 38 9.42 16.43 12.37
CA LYS A 38 10.87 16.51 12.65
C LYS A 38 11.51 15.17 13.07
N ASN A 39 10.70 14.20 13.49
CA ASN A 39 11.18 12.87 13.94
C ASN A 39 10.67 11.73 13.04
N TYR A 40 9.99 12.06 11.92
CA TYR A 40 9.60 11.05 10.96
C TYR A 40 10.79 10.78 10.02
N THR A 41 11.56 9.73 10.31
CA THR A 41 12.36 9.08 9.29
C THR A 41 11.45 8.09 8.57
N PRO A 42 11.06 8.32 7.31
CA PRO A 42 10.37 7.29 6.55
C PRO A 42 11.22 6.02 6.60
N PRO A 43 10.61 4.83 6.75
CA PRO A 43 11.34 3.60 6.61
C PRO A 43 12.07 3.63 5.27
N LYS A 44 13.39 3.37 5.27
CA LYS A 44 14.13 3.25 4.02
C LYS A 44 13.45 2.14 3.22
N THR A 45 12.90 2.49 2.07
CA THR A 45 12.40 1.50 1.12
C THR A 45 13.61 0.68 0.72
N GLU A 46 13.71 -0.56 1.20
CA GLU A 46 14.72 -1.49 0.72
C GLU A 46 14.48 -1.65 -0.78
N GLU A 47 15.49 -1.31 -1.59
CA GLU A 47 15.43 -1.58 -3.03
C GLU A 47 15.29 -3.09 -3.19
N LYS A 48 14.11 -3.55 -3.62
CA LYS A 48 13.90 -4.96 -3.95
C LYS A 48 14.94 -5.34 -4.98
N THR A 49 15.59 -6.48 -4.78
CA THR A 49 16.45 -7.06 -5.81
C THR A 49 15.59 -7.36 -7.05
N ASN A 50 16.20 -7.39 -8.24
CA ASN A 50 15.49 -7.72 -9.48
C ASN A 50 14.72 -9.06 -9.38
N GLY A 51 15.26 -10.04 -8.64
CA GLY A 51 14.58 -11.32 -8.40
C GLY A 51 13.34 -11.19 -7.51
N GLU A 52 13.41 -10.40 -6.43
CA GLU A 52 12.26 -10.14 -5.56
C GLU A 52 11.17 -9.33 -6.27
N GLN A 53 11.59 -8.35 -7.08
CA GLN A 53 10.67 -7.56 -7.89
C GLN A 53 9.90 -8.47 -8.86
N VAL A 54 10.60 -9.32 -9.61
CA VAL A 54 9.93 -10.25 -10.53
C VAL A 54 8.96 -11.20 -9.84
N VAL A 55 9.33 -11.73 -8.67
CA VAL A 55 8.42 -12.60 -7.92
C VAL A 55 7.17 -11.82 -7.50
N SER A 56 7.33 -10.57 -7.07
CA SER A 56 6.21 -9.66 -6.77
C SER A 56 5.33 -9.46 -7.99
N ASP A 57 5.92 -9.08 -9.13
CA ASP A 57 5.21 -8.77 -10.36
C ASP A 57 4.42 -9.99 -10.89
N LEU A 58 5.03 -11.18 -10.87
CA LEU A 58 4.35 -12.42 -11.26
C LEU A 58 3.15 -12.74 -10.36
N MET A 59 3.26 -12.48 -9.05
CA MET A 59 2.16 -12.68 -8.11
C MET A 59 1.05 -11.63 -8.29
N ASP A 60 1.42 -10.37 -8.54
CA ASP A 60 0.46 -9.29 -8.78
C ASP A 60 -0.34 -9.55 -10.08
N ILE A 61 0.33 -9.96 -11.16
CA ILE A 61 -0.33 -10.40 -12.39
C ILE A 61 -1.25 -11.60 -12.11
N SER A 62 -0.77 -12.58 -11.33
CA SER A 62 -1.56 -13.77 -11.01
C SER A 62 -2.83 -13.41 -10.23
N HIS A 63 -2.75 -12.55 -9.21
CA HIS A 63 -3.92 -12.08 -8.48
C HIS A 63 -4.91 -11.33 -9.37
N ALA A 64 -4.41 -10.52 -10.32
CA ALA A 64 -5.26 -9.84 -11.29
C ALA A 64 -5.98 -10.84 -12.21
N ILE A 65 -5.31 -11.91 -12.65
CA ILE A 65 -5.92 -13.00 -13.44
C ILE A 65 -7.02 -13.73 -12.66
N GLU A 66 -6.77 -14.08 -11.39
CA GLU A 66 -7.79 -14.72 -10.55
C GLU A 66 -9.00 -13.81 -10.33
N SER A 67 -8.76 -12.51 -10.12
CA SER A 67 -9.81 -11.51 -9.97
C SER A 67 -10.65 -11.37 -11.25
N TYR A 68 -9.98 -11.37 -12.42
CA TYR A 68 -10.65 -11.38 -13.71
C TYR A 68 -11.53 -12.63 -13.86
N TYR A 69 -11.01 -13.81 -13.51
CA TYR A 69 -11.76 -15.07 -13.59
C TYR A 69 -12.97 -15.06 -12.65
N ALA A 70 -12.84 -14.52 -11.44
CA ALA A 70 -13.93 -14.45 -10.47
C ALA A 70 -15.16 -13.68 -10.99
N ILE A 71 -14.94 -12.68 -11.86
CA ILE A 71 -16.02 -11.87 -12.46
C ILE A 71 -16.50 -12.47 -13.79
N ASN A 72 -15.56 -12.89 -14.64
CA ASN A 72 -15.85 -13.27 -16.03
C ASN A 72 -16.04 -14.78 -16.23
N LEU A 73 -15.79 -15.58 -15.20
CA LEU A 73 -15.82 -17.06 -15.21
C LEU A 73 -14.97 -17.68 -16.33
N SER A 74 -13.94 -16.96 -16.77
CA SER A 74 -13.03 -17.33 -17.84
C SER A 74 -11.70 -16.59 -17.67
N TYR A 75 -10.60 -17.19 -18.10
CA TYR A 75 -9.30 -16.52 -18.07
C TYR A 75 -9.20 -15.47 -19.19
N PRO A 76 -8.46 -14.38 -18.97
CA PRO A 76 -8.31 -13.34 -19.98
C PRO A 76 -7.61 -13.89 -21.23
N SER A 77 -8.00 -13.43 -22.42
CA SER A 77 -7.32 -13.82 -23.66
C SER A 77 -5.91 -13.22 -23.79
N SER A 78 -5.66 -12.12 -23.08
CA SER A 78 -4.35 -11.47 -23.01
C SER A 78 -4.19 -10.71 -21.69
N LEU A 79 -2.95 -10.52 -21.23
CA LEU A 79 -2.65 -9.71 -20.03
C LEU A 79 -3.16 -8.26 -20.14
N LYS A 80 -3.30 -7.73 -21.36
CA LYS A 80 -3.80 -6.35 -21.57
C LYS A 80 -5.24 -6.18 -21.09
N ASN A 81 -6.04 -7.25 -21.07
CA ASN A 81 -7.43 -7.22 -20.60
C ASN A 81 -7.53 -7.06 -19.07
N LEU A 82 -6.41 -7.19 -18.34
CA LEU A 82 -6.36 -6.95 -16.90
C LEU A 82 -6.32 -5.45 -16.57
N VAL A 83 -5.87 -4.62 -17.51
CA VAL A 83 -5.67 -3.19 -17.31
C VAL A 83 -6.89 -2.42 -17.84
N PRO A 84 -7.39 -1.39 -17.13
CA PRO A 84 -6.95 -0.91 -15.82
C PRO A 84 -7.71 -1.54 -14.64
N GLU A 85 -8.72 -2.38 -14.91
CA GLU A 85 -9.72 -2.77 -13.92
C GLU A 85 -9.20 -3.70 -12.82
N PHE A 86 -8.29 -4.62 -13.17
CA PHE A 86 -7.75 -5.63 -12.26
C PHE A 86 -6.31 -5.33 -11.83
N ILE A 87 -5.59 -4.53 -12.62
CA ILE A 87 -4.25 -4.03 -12.29
C ILE A 87 -4.05 -2.65 -12.94
N SER A 88 -3.48 -1.70 -12.18
CA SER A 88 -3.33 -0.30 -12.62
C SER A 88 -2.51 -0.16 -13.90
N ASN A 89 -1.44 -0.92 -14.01
CA ASN A 89 -0.57 -0.98 -15.18
C ASN A 89 0.09 -2.36 -15.25
N MET A 90 0.47 -2.79 -16.44
CA MET A 90 1.23 -4.04 -16.59
C MET A 90 2.67 -3.81 -16.11
N PRO A 91 3.20 -4.63 -15.18
CA PRO A 91 4.61 -4.56 -14.84
C PRO A 91 5.47 -5.06 -15.99
N ILE A 92 6.70 -4.56 -16.05
CA ILE A 92 7.69 -4.90 -17.08
C ILE A 92 8.83 -5.63 -16.39
N GLU A 93 9.33 -6.71 -17.00
CA GLU A 93 10.42 -7.48 -16.45
C GLU A 93 11.71 -6.62 -16.31
N PRO A 94 12.29 -6.49 -15.10
CA PRO A 94 13.32 -5.49 -14.80
C PRO A 94 14.66 -5.72 -15.53
N LEU A 95 15.01 -6.98 -15.83
CA LEU A 95 16.30 -7.29 -16.49
C LEU A 95 16.23 -7.21 -18.01
N THR A 96 15.07 -7.50 -18.60
CA THR A 96 14.91 -7.60 -20.05
C THR A 96 14.17 -6.40 -20.64
N ASN A 97 13.46 -5.63 -19.81
CA ASN A 97 12.50 -4.61 -20.21
C ASN A 97 11.44 -5.15 -21.18
N ARG A 98 11.00 -6.39 -20.97
CA ARG A 98 9.99 -7.06 -21.80
C ARG A 98 8.76 -7.45 -20.97
N ASP A 99 7.67 -7.69 -21.68
CA ASP A 99 6.46 -8.26 -21.10
C ASP A 99 6.70 -9.69 -20.62
N TYR A 100 5.99 -10.05 -19.55
CA TYR A 100 5.89 -11.42 -19.06
C TYR A 100 5.18 -12.34 -20.06
N SER A 101 5.60 -13.60 -20.09
CA SER A 101 4.94 -14.63 -20.88
C SER A 101 3.65 -15.06 -20.19
N TYR A 102 2.58 -15.22 -20.96
CA TYR A 102 1.29 -15.68 -20.45
C TYR A 102 0.72 -16.77 -21.35
N LYS A 103 0.15 -17.80 -20.73
CA LYS A 103 -0.49 -18.90 -21.44
C LYS A 103 -1.67 -19.47 -20.65
N VAL A 104 -2.76 -19.73 -21.34
CA VAL A 104 -3.88 -20.53 -20.85
C VAL A 104 -3.73 -21.95 -21.39
N PHE A 105 -3.83 -22.95 -20.52
CA PHE A 105 -3.78 -24.37 -20.90
C PHE A 105 -5.16 -24.99 -21.02
N SER A 106 -6.09 -24.58 -20.17
CA SER A 106 -7.47 -25.04 -20.10
C SER A 106 -8.32 -24.00 -19.36
N ASP A 107 -9.62 -24.24 -19.27
CA ASP A 107 -10.55 -23.41 -18.49
C ASP A 107 -10.22 -23.35 -16.99
N THR A 108 -9.30 -24.21 -16.52
CA THR A 108 -8.91 -24.37 -15.12
C THR A 108 -7.43 -24.10 -14.87
N ALA A 109 -6.65 -23.78 -15.91
CA ALA A 109 -5.22 -23.58 -15.75
C ALA A 109 -4.64 -22.48 -16.63
N TYR A 110 -3.84 -21.62 -16.01
CA TYR A 110 -2.98 -20.64 -16.67
C TYR A 110 -1.57 -20.63 -16.08
N GLU A 111 -0.66 -19.98 -16.80
CA GLU A 111 0.69 -19.73 -16.36
C GLU A 111 1.14 -18.33 -16.78
N VAL A 112 1.89 -17.69 -15.88
CA VAL A 112 2.64 -16.47 -16.13
C VAL A 112 4.10 -16.76 -15.82
N SER A 113 5.03 -16.40 -16.70
CA SER A 113 6.45 -16.72 -16.54
C SER A 113 7.38 -15.63 -17.08
N VAL A 114 8.62 -15.63 -16.60
CA VAL A 114 9.68 -14.84 -17.23
C VAL A 114 10.12 -15.49 -18.53
N GLN A 115 10.66 -14.70 -19.48
CA GLN A 115 11.13 -15.26 -20.76
C GLN A 115 12.38 -16.13 -20.58
N ASN A 116 13.28 -15.76 -19.66
CA ASN A 116 14.51 -16.50 -19.41
C ASN A 116 14.83 -16.55 -17.90
N PRO A 117 14.47 -17.63 -17.19
CA PRO A 117 14.76 -17.79 -15.75
C PRO A 117 16.25 -17.71 -15.40
N GLN A 118 17.15 -18.02 -16.34
CA GLN A 118 18.60 -17.97 -16.13
C GLN A 118 19.09 -16.56 -15.80
N ASN A 119 18.37 -15.51 -16.22
CA ASN A 119 18.67 -14.13 -15.86
C ASN A 119 18.62 -13.89 -14.33
N TYR A 120 17.91 -14.75 -13.60
CA TYR A 120 17.77 -14.71 -12.14
C TYR A 120 18.53 -15.83 -11.44
N ASN A 121 19.43 -16.53 -12.14
CA ASN A 121 20.13 -17.72 -11.65
C ASN A 121 19.18 -18.85 -11.23
N LEU A 122 18.05 -18.98 -11.93
CA LEU A 122 17.05 -20.01 -11.70
C LEU A 122 16.91 -20.89 -12.94
N LYS A 123 16.60 -22.17 -12.74
CA LYS A 123 16.17 -23.07 -13.82
C LYS A 123 14.76 -22.78 -14.23
N GLU A 124 13.92 -22.43 -13.26
CA GLU A 124 12.51 -22.15 -13.47
C GLU A 124 12.04 -20.97 -12.62
N LEU A 125 11.22 -20.10 -13.20
CA LEU A 125 10.54 -19.03 -12.48
C LEU A 125 9.22 -18.71 -13.18
N ARG A 126 8.12 -19.17 -12.56
CA ARG A 126 6.76 -18.98 -13.09
C ARG A 126 5.71 -19.07 -12.00
N VAL A 127 4.52 -18.56 -12.27
CA VAL A 127 3.33 -18.76 -11.47
C VAL A 127 2.33 -19.59 -12.28
N ARG A 128 1.78 -20.64 -11.66
CA ARG A 128 0.72 -21.47 -12.23
C ARG A 128 -0.44 -21.54 -11.24
N ASN A 129 -1.63 -21.08 -11.65
CA ASN A 129 -2.83 -21.06 -10.81
C ASN A 129 -2.58 -20.49 -9.40
N GLY A 130 -1.99 -19.30 -9.32
CA GLY A 130 -1.66 -18.65 -8.04
C GLY A 130 -0.45 -19.20 -7.29
N LYS A 131 0.20 -20.27 -7.77
CA LYS A 131 1.36 -20.88 -7.11
C LYS A 131 2.66 -20.56 -7.82
N ILE A 132 3.58 -19.92 -7.09
CA ILE A 132 4.94 -19.69 -7.54
C ILE A 132 5.73 -21.01 -7.61
N ILE A 133 6.46 -21.21 -8.71
CA ILE A 133 7.39 -22.31 -8.92
C ILE A 133 8.75 -21.67 -9.22
N LYS A 134 9.73 -21.90 -8.35
CA LYS A 134 11.10 -21.38 -8.48
C LYS A 134 12.13 -22.38 -7.94
N TYR A 135 13.17 -22.68 -8.73
CA TYR A 135 14.32 -23.52 -8.35
C TYR A 135 15.44 -23.48 -9.39
#